data_AF-A0A838QXP3-F1
#
_entry.id   AF-A0A838QXP3-F1
#
_cell.length_a   1.000
_cell.length_b   1.000
_cell.length_c   1.000
_cell.angle_alpha   90.00
_cell.angle_beta   90.00
_cell.angle_gamma   90.00
#
_symmetry.space_group_name_H-M   'P 1'
#
loop_
_entity.id
_entity.type
_entity.pdbx_description
1 polymer ?
#
loop_
_entity_poly.entity_id
_entity_poly.type
_entity_poly.pdbx_seq_one_letter_code
_entity_poly.pdbx_strand_id
1 'polypeptide(L)'
;MAISNSVIFGPAPSGKDKLTYGDVRKFTSDSDRIAALKARTDGWLIEQIQPLATSDPKGGWIVYSPFPLAMLTCIAIETLGQIAHGDSFNDDDRGASFKKVLSKIDSHFTRPPSKDQKNAFLSNWPNAMKPQSHSDILYSFFRNSLFHGYQGQAAHLTEDVKKWKMDDGALNLNPYWFWGAYKAAYDAVFARIVSKPASTEHARAVAFLLRLIS
;
A
#
# COMPACT_ATOMS: atom_id res chain seq x y z
N MET A 1 20.79 -12.97 4.93
CA MET A 1 21.00 -14.29 4.29
C MET A 1 20.63 -14.13 2.82
N ALA A 2 21.54 -14.41 1.89
CA ALA A 2 21.28 -14.18 0.47
C ALA A 2 20.20 -15.15 -0.04
N ILE A 3 19.21 -14.63 -0.78
CA ILE A 3 18.14 -15.46 -1.37
C ILE A 3 18.76 -16.31 -2.48
N SER A 4 18.49 -17.63 -2.50
CA SER A 4 19.01 -18.54 -3.52
C SER A 4 18.60 -18.12 -4.94
N ASN A 5 19.50 -18.29 -5.91
CA ASN A 5 19.26 -18.00 -7.32
C ASN A 5 18.07 -18.76 -7.91
N SER A 6 17.72 -19.93 -7.37
CA SER A 6 16.62 -20.76 -7.88
C SER A 6 15.23 -20.34 -7.37
N VAL A 7 15.16 -19.43 -6.39
CA VAL A 7 13.88 -18.98 -5.82
C VAL A 7 13.12 -18.18 -6.87
N ILE A 8 11.80 -18.38 -6.91
CA ILE A 8 10.91 -17.63 -7.80
C ILE A 8 10.88 -16.17 -7.36
N PHE A 9 11.23 -15.28 -8.28
CA PHE A 9 11.08 -13.85 -8.10
C PHE A 9 9.67 -13.39 -8.47
N GLY A 10 9.07 -13.91 -9.53
CA GLY A 10 7.74 -13.48 -9.98
C GLY A 10 7.49 -13.86 -11.44
N PRO A 11 6.38 -13.39 -12.03
CA PRO A 11 6.17 -13.53 -13.46
C PRO A 11 7.20 -12.71 -14.25
N ALA A 12 7.58 -13.21 -15.42
CA ALA A 12 8.32 -12.43 -16.41
C ALA A 12 7.45 -11.26 -16.91
N PRO A 13 8.04 -10.15 -17.37
CA PRO A 13 7.29 -9.04 -17.98
C PRO A 13 6.41 -9.46 -19.18
N SER A 14 6.73 -10.56 -19.86
CA SER A 14 5.92 -11.17 -20.92
C SER A 14 4.71 -11.97 -20.42
N GLY A 15 4.58 -12.19 -19.10
CA GLY A 15 3.44 -12.80 -18.42
C GLY A 15 3.34 -14.33 -18.48
N LYS A 16 4.15 -15.02 -19.29
CA LYS A 16 4.02 -16.49 -19.49
C LYS A 16 5.03 -17.33 -18.70
N ASP A 17 6.21 -16.80 -18.45
CA ASP A 17 7.30 -17.52 -17.77
C ASP A 17 7.53 -16.98 -16.35
N LYS A 18 8.17 -17.80 -15.50
CA LYS A 18 8.66 -17.34 -14.20
C LYS A 18 10.07 -16.77 -14.33
N LEU A 19 10.34 -15.67 -13.62
CA LEU A 19 11.69 -15.21 -13.35
C LEU A 19 12.15 -15.75 -12.00
N THR A 20 13.42 -16.15 -11.93
CA THR A 20 14.08 -16.43 -10.66
C THR A 20 14.89 -15.24 -10.18
N TYR A 21 15.29 -15.23 -8.90
CA TYR A 21 16.23 -14.23 -8.38
C TYR A 21 17.55 -14.22 -9.17
N GLY A 22 18.03 -15.40 -9.60
CA GLY A 22 19.23 -15.51 -10.42
C GLY A 22 19.10 -14.85 -11.80
N ASP A 23 17.90 -14.85 -12.38
CA ASP A 23 17.66 -14.19 -13.68
C ASP A 23 17.65 -12.68 -13.54
N VAL A 24 16.95 -12.15 -12.52
CA VAL A 24 16.86 -10.71 -12.30
C VAL A 24 18.21 -10.09 -11.95
N ARG A 25 19.07 -10.81 -11.21
CA ARG A 25 20.45 -10.37 -10.90
C ARG A 25 21.33 -10.18 -12.15
N LYS A 26 20.99 -10.82 -13.27
CA LYS A 26 21.72 -10.67 -14.54
C LYS A 26 21.30 -9.42 -15.32
N PHE A 27 20.20 -8.75 -14.96
CA PHE A 27 19.76 -7.55 -15.66
C PHE A 27 20.71 -6.38 -15.41
N THR A 28 21.23 -5.84 -16.51
CA THR A 28 22.15 -4.70 -16.52
C THR A 28 21.44 -3.38 -16.81
N SER A 29 20.32 -3.41 -17.54
CA SER A 29 19.55 -2.21 -17.88
C SER A 29 18.53 -1.89 -16.78
N ASP A 30 18.38 -0.59 -16.48
CA ASP A 30 17.36 -0.14 -15.53
C ASP A 30 15.94 -0.34 -16.08
N SER A 31 15.77 -0.34 -17.40
CA SER A 31 14.48 -0.63 -18.04
C SER A 31 14.02 -2.06 -17.75
N ASP A 32 14.89 -3.06 -17.92
CA ASP A 32 14.57 -4.47 -17.63
C ASP A 32 14.30 -4.68 -16.14
N ARG A 33 15.08 -4.01 -15.29
CA ARG A 33 14.89 -4.01 -13.83
C ARG A 33 13.51 -3.47 -13.44
N ILE A 34 13.14 -2.29 -13.95
CA ILE A 34 11.83 -1.70 -13.68
C ILE A 34 10.70 -2.56 -14.24
N ALA A 35 10.86 -3.14 -15.43
CA ALA A 35 9.88 -4.05 -16.00
C ALA A 35 9.68 -5.30 -15.12
N ALA A 36 10.77 -5.90 -14.63
CA ALA A 36 10.71 -7.06 -13.74
C ALA A 36 10.11 -6.72 -12.38
N LEU A 37 10.47 -5.57 -11.79
CA LEU A 37 9.88 -5.08 -10.55
C LEU A 37 8.37 -4.88 -10.72
N LYS A 38 7.94 -4.22 -11.80
CA LYS A 38 6.53 -4.00 -12.11
C LYS A 38 5.79 -5.33 -12.29
N ALA A 39 6.34 -6.27 -13.06
CA ALA A 39 5.70 -7.57 -13.27
C ALA A 39 5.50 -8.33 -11.94
N ARG A 40 6.49 -8.30 -11.05
CA ARG A 40 6.36 -8.88 -9.71
C ARG A 40 5.28 -8.19 -8.88
N THR A 41 5.26 -6.86 -8.84
CA THR A 41 4.25 -6.13 -8.05
C THR A 41 2.86 -6.24 -8.66
N ASP A 42 2.72 -6.28 -9.99
CA ASP A 42 1.46 -6.57 -10.67
C ASP A 42 0.96 -7.96 -10.24
N GLY A 43 1.77 -9.00 -10.38
CA GLY A 43 1.37 -10.36 -10.05
C GLY A 43 1.01 -10.55 -8.57
N TRP A 44 1.82 -10.03 -7.64
CA TRP A 44 1.65 -10.30 -6.21
C TRP A 44 0.75 -9.31 -5.50
N LEU A 45 0.85 -8.02 -5.83
CA LEU A 45 0.06 -7.00 -5.17
C LEU A 45 -1.23 -6.69 -5.91
N ILE A 46 -1.30 -6.85 -7.23
CA ILE A 46 -2.53 -6.53 -7.97
C ILE A 46 -3.34 -7.78 -8.25
N GLU A 47 -2.78 -8.72 -8.99
CA GLU A 47 -3.51 -9.88 -9.50
C GLU A 47 -3.93 -10.85 -8.39
N GLN A 48 -3.10 -11.08 -7.37
CA GLN A 48 -3.45 -11.96 -6.25
C GLN A 48 -4.41 -11.32 -5.24
N ILE A 49 -4.42 -9.99 -5.09
CA ILE A 49 -5.34 -9.30 -4.18
C ILE A 49 -6.71 -9.08 -4.86
N GLN A 50 -6.73 -8.81 -6.17
CA GLN A 50 -7.94 -8.46 -6.92
C GLN A 50 -9.14 -9.39 -6.70
N PRO A 51 -9.00 -10.73 -6.62
CA PRO A 51 -10.12 -11.63 -6.37
C PRO A 51 -10.94 -11.30 -5.11
N LEU A 52 -10.31 -10.71 -4.08
CA LEU A 52 -10.97 -10.32 -2.82
C LEU A 52 -11.88 -9.10 -2.97
N ALA A 53 -11.83 -8.40 -4.10
CA ALA A 53 -12.63 -7.22 -4.40
C ALA A 53 -13.54 -7.41 -5.62
N THR A 54 -13.69 -8.65 -6.11
CA THR A 54 -14.50 -8.94 -7.30
C THR A 54 -15.97 -9.06 -6.90
N SER A 55 -16.84 -8.32 -7.61
CA SER A 55 -18.29 -8.46 -7.51
C SER A 55 -18.86 -9.26 -8.68
N ASP A 56 -19.98 -9.92 -8.45
CA ASP A 56 -20.81 -10.52 -9.48
C ASP A 56 -21.55 -9.42 -10.27
N PRO A 57 -22.21 -9.77 -11.40
CA PRO A 57 -22.97 -8.80 -12.20
C PRO A 57 -24.17 -8.15 -11.49
N LYS A 58 -24.61 -8.67 -10.35
CA LYS A 58 -25.71 -8.15 -9.53
C LYS A 58 -25.22 -7.22 -8.42
N GLY A 59 -23.89 -7.05 -8.29
CA GLY A 59 -23.26 -6.20 -7.27
C GLY A 59 -22.96 -6.92 -5.96
N GLY A 60 -23.14 -8.24 -5.87
CA GLY A 60 -22.74 -9.04 -4.72
C GLY A 60 -21.25 -9.39 -4.77
N TRP A 61 -20.54 -9.37 -3.63
CA TRP A 61 -19.13 -9.77 -3.60
C TRP A 61 -18.98 -11.28 -3.83
N ILE A 62 -18.13 -11.68 -4.78
CA ILE A 62 -17.83 -13.10 -5.04
C ILE A 62 -17.09 -13.71 -3.84
N VAL A 63 -16.17 -12.93 -3.26
CA VAL A 63 -15.46 -13.27 -2.03
C VAL A 63 -15.66 -12.12 -1.05
N TYR A 64 -16.47 -12.33 -0.01
CA TYR A 64 -16.67 -11.33 1.04
C TYR A 64 -15.45 -11.35 1.98
N SER A 65 -14.52 -10.42 1.78
CA SER A 65 -13.26 -10.36 2.53
C SER A 65 -12.78 -8.93 2.81
N PRO A 66 -13.62 -8.08 3.43
CA PRO A 66 -13.30 -6.67 3.67
C PRO A 66 -12.02 -6.49 4.49
N PHE A 67 -11.83 -7.33 5.52
CA PHE A 67 -10.67 -7.25 6.40
C PHE A 67 -9.35 -7.69 5.72
N PRO A 68 -9.24 -8.90 5.14
CA PRO A 68 -8.05 -9.27 4.37
C PRO A 68 -7.74 -8.28 3.24
N LEU A 69 -8.76 -7.78 2.54
CA LEU A 69 -8.60 -6.79 1.48
C LEU A 69 -7.96 -5.50 2.00
N ALA A 70 -8.47 -4.93 3.10
CA ALA A 70 -7.93 -3.71 3.69
C ALA A 70 -6.47 -3.90 4.16
N MET A 71 -6.16 -5.03 4.82
CA MET A 71 -4.82 -5.33 5.30
C MET A 71 -3.81 -5.48 4.17
N LEU A 72 -4.18 -6.24 3.13
CA LEU A 72 -3.33 -6.42 1.96
C LEU A 72 -3.19 -5.11 1.17
N THR A 73 -4.22 -4.27 1.13
CA THR A 73 -4.12 -2.91 0.57
C THR A 73 -3.12 -2.06 1.35
N CYS A 74 -3.11 -2.10 2.69
CA CYS A 74 -2.12 -1.40 3.49
C CYS A 74 -0.68 -1.89 3.22
N ILE A 75 -0.47 -3.20 3.06
CA ILE A 75 0.84 -3.77 2.67
C ILE A 75 1.26 -3.25 1.29
N ALA A 76 0.32 -3.22 0.35
CA ALA A 76 0.56 -2.77 -1.01
C ALA A 76 0.89 -1.26 -1.08
N ILE A 77 0.26 -0.44 -0.22
CA ILE A 77 0.56 0.99 -0.03
C ILE A 77 1.97 1.19 0.53
N GLU A 78 2.34 0.45 1.57
CA GLU A 78 3.69 0.51 2.15
C GLU A 78 4.75 0.15 1.12
N THR A 79 4.52 -0.94 0.37
CA THR A 79 5.45 -1.41 -0.66
C THR A 79 5.61 -0.39 -1.78
N LEU A 80 4.50 0.17 -2.29
CA LEU A 80 4.54 1.23 -3.30
C LEU A 80 5.24 2.49 -2.77
N GLY A 81 5.04 2.80 -1.50
CA GLY A 81 5.70 3.92 -0.82
C GLY A 81 7.20 3.76 -0.80
N GLN A 82 7.70 2.57 -0.46
CA GLN A 82 9.14 2.27 -0.47
C GLN A 82 9.72 2.34 -1.89
N ILE A 83 9.00 1.84 -2.89
CA ILE A 83 9.41 1.91 -4.31
C ILE A 83 9.55 3.37 -4.78
N ALA A 84 8.54 4.21 -4.53
CA ALA A 84 8.49 5.56 -5.09
C ALA A 84 9.22 6.62 -4.25
N HIS A 85 9.23 6.43 -2.93
CA HIS A 85 9.70 7.44 -1.98
C HIS A 85 10.95 7.03 -1.22
N GLY A 86 11.42 5.79 -1.41
CA GLY A 86 12.51 5.21 -0.66
C GLY A 86 12.06 4.80 0.73
N ASP A 87 12.97 4.17 1.48
CA ASP A 87 12.66 3.82 2.85
C ASP A 87 12.88 5.00 3.80
N SER A 88 12.00 5.11 4.79
CA SER A 88 12.20 5.93 5.97
C SER A 88 12.90 5.13 7.07
N PHE A 89 13.98 4.38 6.75
CA PHE A 89 14.72 3.62 7.77
C PHE A 89 15.54 4.53 8.70
N ASN A 90 15.87 5.74 8.25
CA ASN A 90 16.52 6.77 9.06
C ASN A 90 15.50 7.85 9.45
N ASP A 91 15.27 7.97 10.75
CA ASP A 91 14.62 9.04 11.55
C ASP A 91 13.09 9.29 11.54
N ASP A 92 12.59 9.45 12.78
CA ASP A 92 11.41 10.09 13.36
C ASP A 92 9.98 9.88 12.80
N ASP A 93 9.79 9.58 11.51
CA ASP A 93 8.45 9.42 10.91
C ASP A 93 8.28 8.05 10.25
N ARG A 94 8.23 7.00 11.10
CA ARG A 94 7.81 5.66 10.67
C ARG A 94 6.46 5.78 9.96
N GLY A 95 6.43 5.39 8.68
CA GLY A 95 5.24 5.47 7.84
C GLY A 95 5.17 6.66 6.89
N ALA A 96 6.20 7.50 6.80
CA ALA A 96 6.24 8.63 5.85
C ALA A 96 5.99 8.19 4.40
N SER A 97 6.56 7.06 3.97
CA SER A 97 6.35 6.44 2.65
C SER A 97 4.87 6.08 2.44
N PHE A 98 4.25 5.43 3.42
CA PHE A 98 2.84 5.05 3.43
C PHE A 98 1.91 6.27 3.34
N LYS A 99 2.15 7.29 4.17
CA LYS A 99 1.35 8.53 4.20
C LYS A 99 1.43 9.28 2.86
N LYS A 100 2.61 9.30 2.22
CA LYS A 100 2.78 9.89 0.88
C LYS A 100 1.94 9.18 -0.18
N VAL A 101 1.84 7.84 -0.14
CA VAL A 101 0.96 7.09 -1.05
C VAL A 101 -0.52 7.35 -0.72
N LEU A 102 -0.90 7.37 0.56
CA LEU A 102 -2.26 7.73 0.96
C LEU A 102 -2.69 9.10 0.41
N SER A 103 -1.78 10.08 0.39
CA SER A 103 -2.06 11.41 -0.19
C SER A 103 -2.43 11.36 -1.69
N LYS A 104 -1.96 10.33 -2.41
CA LYS A 104 -2.27 10.09 -3.83
C LYS A 104 -3.60 9.34 -4.01
N ILE A 105 -4.03 8.59 -3.00
CA ILE A 105 -5.33 7.91 -2.95
C ILE A 105 -6.44 8.92 -2.66
N ASP A 106 -6.25 9.73 -1.61
CA ASP A 106 -7.11 10.87 -1.29
C ASP A 106 -6.28 11.94 -0.56
N SER A 107 -6.25 13.16 -1.09
CA SER A 107 -5.48 14.26 -0.50
C SER A 107 -6.00 14.68 0.87
N HIS A 108 -7.23 14.30 1.25
CA HIS A 108 -7.76 14.55 2.59
C HIS A 108 -7.06 13.71 3.66
N PHE A 109 -6.38 12.60 3.30
CA PHE A 109 -5.65 11.81 4.28
C PHE A 109 -4.49 12.56 4.95
N THR A 110 -3.92 13.57 4.28
CA THR A 110 -2.86 14.41 4.87
C THR A 110 -3.41 15.50 5.78
N ARG A 111 -4.73 15.75 5.76
CA ARG A 111 -5.33 16.80 6.59
C ARG A 111 -5.42 16.33 8.04
N PRO A 112 -5.24 17.23 9.02
CA PRO A 112 -5.55 16.94 10.41
C PRO A 112 -7.05 16.68 10.58
N PRO A 113 -7.45 15.76 11.47
CA PRO A 113 -8.84 15.70 11.92
C PRO A 113 -9.22 17.01 12.62
N SER A 114 -10.50 17.38 12.56
CA SER A 114 -11.06 18.55 13.23
C SER A 114 -10.89 18.47 14.75
N LYS A 115 -11.10 19.60 15.44
CA LYS A 115 -11.05 19.61 16.92
C LYS A 115 -12.04 18.62 17.52
N ASP A 116 -13.27 18.58 17.01
CA ASP A 116 -14.32 17.70 17.50
C ASP A 116 -14.00 16.23 17.24
N GLN A 117 -13.48 15.91 16.05
CA GLN A 117 -13.02 14.55 15.71
C GLN A 117 -11.88 14.09 16.62
N LYS A 118 -10.92 14.98 16.93
CA LYS A 118 -9.81 14.71 17.86
C LYS A 118 -10.32 14.48 19.28
N ASN A 119 -11.27 15.29 19.74
CA ASN A 119 -11.85 15.15 21.06
C ASN A 119 -12.62 13.82 21.17
N ALA A 120 -13.42 13.46 20.17
CA ALA A 120 -14.11 12.18 20.12
C ALA A 120 -13.13 10.99 20.10
N PHE A 121 -12.06 11.08 19.30
CA PHE A 121 -10.99 10.07 19.28
C PHE A 121 -10.39 9.88 20.68
N LEU A 122 -9.98 10.96 21.34
CA LEU A 122 -9.36 10.87 22.67
C LEU A 122 -10.36 10.45 23.76
N SER A 123 -11.66 10.69 23.58
CA SER A 123 -12.69 10.15 24.48
C SER A 123 -12.76 8.63 24.40
N ASN A 124 -12.63 8.06 23.19
CA ASN A 124 -12.69 6.62 22.97
C ASN A 124 -11.34 5.92 23.23
N TRP A 125 -10.23 6.64 23.02
CA TRP A 125 -8.87 6.15 23.22
C TRP A 125 -8.03 7.16 24.04
N PRO A 126 -8.28 7.29 25.36
CA PRO A 126 -7.68 8.34 26.19
C PRO A 126 -6.16 8.25 26.33
N ASN A 127 -5.60 7.05 26.19
CA ASN A 127 -4.15 6.82 26.28
C ASN A 127 -3.45 6.82 24.91
N ALA A 128 -4.20 7.02 23.82
CA ALA A 128 -3.61 7.04 22.48
C ALA A 128 -2.90 8.37 22.20
N MET A 129 -1.83 8.32 21.43
CA MET A 129 -1.22 9.54 20.89
C MET A 129 -2.20 10.26 19.96
N LYS A 130 -2.25 11.59 20.07
CA LYS A 130 -3.14 12.41 19.26
C LYS A 130 -2.77 12.33 17.78
N PRO A 131 -3.69 11.95 16.87
CA PRO A 131 -3.39 11.88 15.44
C PRO A 131 -3.15 13.28 14.88
N GLN A 132 -2.08 13.43 14.09
CA GLN A 132 -1.75 14.69 13.41
C GLN A 132 -2.45 14.78 12.05
N SER A 133 -2.80 13.64 11.46
CA SER A 133 -3.49 13.49 10.19
C SER A 133 -4.42 12.28 10.18
N HIS A 134 -5.35 12.22 9.23
CA HIS A 134 -6.16 11.00 9.01
C HIS A 134 -5.28 9.80 8.59
N SER A 135 -4.16 10.06 7.91
CA SER A 135 -3.19 9.02 7.57
C SER A 135 -2.51 8.40 8.79
N ASP A 136 -2.34 9.15 9.88
CA ASP A 136 -1.84 8.59 11.15
C ASP A 136 -2.84 7.62 11.76
N ILE A 137 -4.15 7.85 11.59
CA ILE A 137 -5.20 6.93 12.04
C ILE A 137 -5.04 5.58 11.34
N LEU A 138 -4.93 5.57 10.01
CA LEU A 138 -4.74 4.34 9.24
C LEU A 138 -3.39 3.67 9.50
N TYR A 139 -2.30 4.42 9.61
CA TYR A 139 -0.97 3.83 9.79
C TYR A 139 -0.77 3.31 11.22
N SER A 140 -0.98 4.16 12.22
CA SER A 140 -0.62 3.88 13.61
C SER A 140 -1.67 3.03 14.32
N PHE A 141 -2.95 3.23 14.04
CA PHE A 141 -4.04 2.63 14.83
C PHE A 141 -4.76 1.49 14.11
N PHE A 142 -4.78 1.49 12.77
CA PHE A 142 -5.28 0.36 12.00
C PHE A 142 -4.17 -0.61 11.63
N ARG A 143 -3.25 -0.20 10.74
CA ARG A 143 -2.20 -1.05 10.18
C ARG A 143 -1.29 -1.62 11.26
N ASN A 144 -0.65 -0.78 12.08
CA ASN A 144 0.29 -1.25 13.10
C ASN A 144 -0.37 -2.08 14.19
N SER A 145 -1.55 -1.69 14.67
CA SER A 145 -2.29 -2.48 15.66
C SER A 145 -2.62 -3.89 15.14
N LEU A 146 -3.01 -4.01 13.87
CA LEU A 146 -3.33 -5.30 13.25
C LEU A 146 -2.09 -6.16 12.93
N PHE A 147 -0.92 -5.55 12.76
CA PHE A 147 0.34 -6.30 12.66
C PHE A 147 0.80 -6.87 14.01
N HIS A 148 0.36 -6.28 15.13
CA HIS A 148 0.77 -6.66 16.48
C HIS A 148 -0.35 -7.30 17.31
N GLY A 149 -1.58 -7.38 16.78
CA GLY A 149 -2.75 -7.96 17.44
C GLY A 149 -3.93 -8.18 16.48
N TYR A 150 -5.04 -8.74 16.97
CA TYR A 150 -6.23 -9.05 16.16
C TYR A 150 -7.32 -7.95 16.22
N GLN A 151 -6.97 -6.76 16.70
CA GLN A 151 -7.91 -5.64 16.86
C GLN A 151 -7.34 -4.36 16.27
N GLY A 152 -8.02 -3.83 15.25
CA GLY A 152 -7.77 -2.47 14.77
C GLY A 152 -8.33 -1.48 15.79
N GLN A 153 -7.63 -0.37 15.99
CA GLN A 153 -8.11 0.75 16.81
C GLN A 153 -8.41 1.94 15.91
N ALA A 154 -9.44 2.70 16.28
CA ALA A 154 -9.79 3.98 15.66
C ALA A 154 -9.99 4.00 14.14
N ALA A 155 -10.05 2.85 13.49
CA ALA A 155 -10.54 2.70 12.14
C ALA A 155 -11.37 1.43 12.02
N HIS A 156 -12.53 1.56 11.38
CA HIS A 156 -13.46 0.46 11.14
C HIS A 156 -13.67 0.28 9.64
N LEU A 157 -14.01 -0.95 9.25
CA LEU A 157 -14.32 -1.28 7.88
C LEU A 157 -15.85 -1.35 7.72
N THR A 158 -16.40 -0.60 6.76
CA THR A 158 -17.83 -0.60 6.47
C THR A 158 -18.09 -0.24 5.01
N GLU A 159 -19.13 -0.82 4.43
CA GLU A 159 -19.62 -0.50 3.09
C GLU A 159 -20.67 0.63 3.09
N ASP A 160 -21.14 1.05 4.27
CA ASP A 160 -22.17 2.10 4.43
C ASP A 160 -21.65 3.50 4.07
N VAL A 161 -20.39 3.61 3.68
CA VAL A 161 -19.73 4.84 3.27
C VAL A 161 -19.19 4.69 1.86
N LYS A 162 -19.28 5.73 1.04
CA LYS A 162 -18.80 5.68 -0.35
C LYS A 162 -17.28 5.55 -0.47
N LYS A 163 -16.54 6.18 0.44
CA LYS A 163 -15.07 6.20 0.44
C LYS A 163 -14.55 5.93 1.85
N TRP A 164 -14.63 6.96 2.67
CA TRP A 164 -14.35 6.92 4.08
C TRP A 164 -15.01 8.14 4.71
N LYS A 165 -15.22 8.10 6.02
CA LYS A 165 -15.62 9.25 6.83
C LYS A 165 -15.06 9.12 8.24
N MET A 166 -14.90 10.23 8.94
CA MET A 166 -14.75 10.20 10.39
C MET A 166 -16.14 10.17 11.03
N ASP A 167 -16.33 9.31 12.01
CA ASP A 167 -17.56 9.21 12.81
C ASP A 167 -17.18 8.80 14.24
N ASP A 168 -17.72 9.50 15.25
CA ASP A 168 -17.42 9.23 16.67
C ASP A 168 -15.93 8.99 16.97
N GLY A 169 -15.06 9.82 16.38
CA GLY A 169 -13.61 9.72 16.58
C GLY A 169 -12.92 8.57 15.86
N ALA A 170 -13.65 7.68 15.17
CA ALA A 170 -13.11 6.60 14.35
C ALA A 170 -13.12 6.94 12.86
N LEU A 171 -12.19 6.38 12.10
CA LEU A 171 -12.17 6.41 10.65
C LEU A 171 -12.92 5.20 10.09
N ASN A 172 -14.11 5.43 9.55
CA ASN A 172 -14.88 4.40 8.85
C ASN A 172 -14.45 4.36 7.39
N LEU A 173 -13.89 3.23 6.94
CA LEU A 173 -13.28 3.05 5.63
C LEU A 173 -14.05 2.00 4.82
N ASN A 174 -14.39 2.32 3.58
CA ASN A 174 -14.87 1.35 2.61
C ASN A 174 -13.67 0.60 2.00
N PRO A 175 -13.49 -0.70 2.30
CA PRO A 175 -12.30 -1.45 1.89
C PRO A 175 -12.23 -1.66 0.37
N TYR A 176 -13.36 -1.75 -0.31
CA TYR A 176 -13.42 -1.96 -1.76
C TYR A 176 -13.11 -0.67 -2.52
N TRP A 177 -13.62 0.47 -2.04
CA TRP A 177 -13.18 1.77 -2.55
C TRP A 177 -11.68 1.97 -2.32
N PHE A 178 -11.21 1.64 -1.12
CA PHE A 178 -9.81 1.83 -0.75
C PHE A 178 -8.87 1.05 -1.67
N TRP A 179 -9.20 -0.22 -1.94
CA TRP A 179 -8.51 -1.04 -2.93
C TRP A 179 -8.54 -0.43 -4.34
N GLY A 180 -9.72 -0.02 -4.81
CA GLY A 180 -9.86 0.61 -6.13
C GLY A 180 -9.04 1.89 -6.29
N ALA A 181 -9.03 2.74 -5.26
CA ALA A 181 -8.28 3.98 -5.24
C ALA A 181 -6.77 3.74 -5.12
N TYR A 182 -6.34 2.70 -4.39
CA TYR A 182 -4.94 2.26 -4.39
C TYR A 182 -4.48 1.84 -5.78
N LYS A 183 -5.24 1.02 -6.52
CA LYS A 183 -4.87 0.59 -7.88
C LYS A 183 -4.64 1.79 -8.81
N ALA A 184 -5.53 2.78 -8.76
CA ALA A 184 -5.37 4.01 -9.54
C ALA A 184 -4.07 4.76 -9.17
N ALA A 185 -3.74 4.85 -7.88
CA ALA A 185 -2.50 5.45 -7.42
C ALA A 185 -1.25 4.64 -7.85
N TYR A 186 -1.34 3.32 -7.80
CA TYR A 186 -0.31 2.38 -8.24
C TYR A 186 0.02 2.56 -9.73
N ASP A 187 -1.00 2.54 -10.59
CA ASP A 187 -0.83 2.71 -12.04
C ASP A 187 -0.20 4.08 -12.36
N ALA A 188 -0.68 5.13 -11.70
CA ALA A 188 -0.15 6.48 -11.88
C ALA A 188 1.31 6.61 -11.43
N VAL A 189 1.71 5.90 -10.37
CA VAL A 189 3.10 5.89 -9.89
C VAL A 189 4.01 5.16 -10.87
N PHE A 190 3.65 3.94 -11.28
CA PHE A 190 4.48 3.18 -12.23
C PHE A 190 4.55 3.84 -13.61
N ALA A 191 3.48 4.47 -14.08
CA ALA A 191 3.52 5.27 -15.31
C ALA A 191 4.57 6.39 -15.25
N ARG A 192 4.73 7.07 -14.10
CA ARG A 192 5.78 8.10 -13.92
C ARG A 192 7.18 7.50 -13.84
N ILE A 193 7.35 6.40 -13.11
CA ILE A 193 8.63 5.68 -12.99
C ILE A 193 9.14 5.26 -14.37
N VAL A 194 8.26 4.71 -15.21
CA VAL A 194 8.60 4.22 -16.56
C VAL A 194 8.85 5.38 -17.52
N SER A 195 8.01 6.41 -17.51
CA SER A 195 8.11 7.53 -18.47
C SER A 195 9.23 8.53 -18.17
N LYS A 196 9.82 8.50 -16.97
CA LYS A 196 10.87 9.46 -16.54
C LYS A 196 12.12 8.75 -15.98
N PRO A 197 12.98 8.16 -16.83
CA PRO A 197 14.18 7.43 -16.38
C PRO A 197 15.17 8.25 -15.55
N ALA A 198 15.24 9.57 -15.78
CA ALA A 198 16.11 10.47 -15.02
C ALA A 198 15.51 10.95 -13.68
N SER A 199 14.30 10.48 -13.31
CA SER A 199 13.63 10.95 -12.10
C SER A 199 14.13 10.26 -10.83
N THR A 200 14.01 10.94 -9.69
CA THR A 200 14.30 10.35 -8.38
C THR A 200 13.38 9.15 -8.06
N GLU A 201 12.12 9.16 -8.52
CA GLU A 201 11.21 8.01 -8.36
C GLU A 201 11.76 6.77 -9.11
N HIS A 202 12.31 6.95 -10.31
CA HIS A 202 12.94 5.86 -11.07
C HIS A 202 14.17 5.29 -10.38
N ALA A 203 15.10 6.15 -9.97
CA ALA A 203 16.31 5.72 -9.25
C ALA A 203 16.00 4.96 -7.96
N ARG A 204 14.96 5.38 -7.21
CA ARG A 204 14.50 4.69 -6.00
C ARG A 204 13.90 3.31 -6.31
N ALA A 205 13.12 3.19 -7.38
CA ALA A 205 12.56 1.90 -7.78
C ALA A 205 13.66 0.90 -8.18
N VAL A 206 14.70 1.35 -8.90
CA VAL A 206 15.88 0.53 -9.19
C VAL A 206 16.61 0.13 -7.90
N ALA A 207 16.87 1.08 -7.00
CA ALA A 207 17.54 0.81 -5.73
C ALA A 207 16.73 -0.18 -4.86
N PHE A 208 15.40 -0.04 -4.82
CA PHE A 208 14.50 -0.95 -4.14
C PHE A 208 14.66 -2.39 -4.67
N LEU A 209 14.66 -2.56 -6.00
CA LEU A 209 14.86 -3.87 -6.62
C LEU A 209 16.24 -4.44 -6.28
N LEU A 210 17.30 -3.64 -6.41
CA LEU A 210 18.67 -4.09 -6.15
C LEU A 210 18.83 -4.60 -4.73
N ARG A 211 18.20 -3.94 -3.75
CA ARG A 211 18.14 -4.43 -2.37
C ARG A 211 17.28 -5.67 -2.21
N LEU A 212 16.16 -5.74 -2.92
CA LEU A 212 15.28 -6.92 -2.85
C LEU A 212 16.00 -8.18 -3.33
N ILE A 213 16.90 -8.06 -4.31
CA ILE A 213 17.64 -9.17 -4.91
C ILE A 213 19.06 -9.35 -4.35
N SER A 214 19.57 -8.48 -3.48
CA SER A 214 20.85 -8.67 -2.80
C SER A 214 20.75 -9.77 -1.76
#